data_AF-A0A4S1WRD0-F1
#
_entry.id   AF-A0A4S1WRD0-F1
#
_cell.length_a   1.000
_cell.length_b   1.000
_cell.length_c   1.000
_cell.angle_alpha   90.00
_cell.angle_beta   90.00
_cell.angle_gamma   90.00
#
_symmetry.space_group_name_H-M   'P 1'
#
loop_
_entity.id
_entity.type
_entity.pdbx_description
1 polymer ?
#
loop_
_entity_poly.entity_id
_entity_poly.type
_entity_poly.pdbx_seq_one_letter_code
_entity_poly.pdbx_strand_id
1 'polypeptide(L)' 'MLAILLLILVWVVLVASFSAQIGALPILVQALLYVTLGIVWITPLKPLLRWMETGRWRAPQR' A
#
# COMPACT_ATOMS: atom_id res chain seq x y z
N MET A 1 -4.05 5.21 -15.17
CA MET A 1 -5.23 5.41 -14.31
C MET A 1 -5.65 4.13 -13.59
N LEU A 2 -5.92 3.02 -14.29
CA LEU A 2 -6.34 1.74 -13.68
C LEU A 2 -5.35 1.16 -12.65
N ALA A 3 -4.05 1.38 -12.84
CA ALA A 3 -3.03 0.80 -11.97
C ALA A 3 -3.09 1.34 -10.52
N ILE A 4 -3.48 2.60 -10.32
CA ILE A 4 -3.75 3.18 -8.99
C ILE A 4 -4.99 2.55 -8.36
N LEU A 5 -6.04 2.33 -9.14
CA LEU A 5 -7.27 1.70 -8.65
C LEU A 5 -7.00 0.25 -8.22
N LEU A 6 -6.21 -0.48 -9.00
CA LEU A 6 -5.81 -1.85 -8.68
C LEU A 6 -4.93 -1.88 -7.42
N LEU A 7 -3.98 -0.95 -7.28
CA LEU A 7 -3.18 -0.82 -6.07
C LEU A 7 -4.05 -0.59 -4.83
N ILE A 8 -4.98 0.37 -4.90
CA ILE A 8 -5.89 0.68 -3.80
C ILE A 8 -6.78 -0.51 -3.49
N LEU A 9 -7.33 -1.18 -4.51
CA LEU A 9 -8.17 -2.37 -4.33
C LEU A 9 -7.41 -3.47 -3.60
N VAL A 10 -6.21 -3.82 -4.07
CA VAL A 10 -5.35 -4.83 -3.42
C VAL A 10 -5.05 -4.43 -1.98
N TRP A 11 -4.72 -3.15 -1.75
CA TRP A 11 -4.39 -2.66 -0.41
C TRP A 11 -5.60 -2.73 0.54
N VAL A 12 -6.78 -2.30 0.10
CA VAL A 12 -8.01 -2.34 0.88
C VAL A 12 -8.41 -3.78 1.20
N VAL A 13 -8.38 -4.68 0.21
CA VAL A 13 -8.71 -6.10 0.41
C VAL A 13 -7.75 -6.74 1.42
N LEU A 14 -6.45 -6.47 1.29
CA LEU A 14 -5.44 -6.96 2.21
C LEU A 14 -5.72 -6.47 3.64
N VAL A 15 -5.86 -5.16 3.86
CA VAL A 15 -6.14 -4.62 5.19
C VAL A 15 -7.48 -5.13 5.77
N ALA A 16 -8.54 -5.17 4.96
CA ALA A 16 -9.85 -5.65 5.39
C ALA A 16 -9.82 -7.12 5.81
N SER A 17 -9.08 -7.97 5.08
CA SER A 17 -8.95 -9.40 5.39
C SER A 17 -8.26 -9.69 6.74
N PHE A 18 -7.42 -8.77 7.22
CA PHE A 18 -6.77 -8.86 8.53
C PHE A 18 -7.48 -8.05 9.61
N SER A 19 -8.53 -7.28 9.27
CA SER A 19 -9.19 -6.34 10.18
C SER A 19 -9.79 -7.04 11.41
N ALA A 20 -10.36 -8.24 11.24
CA ALA A 20 -10.95 -8.99 12.35
C ALA A 20 -9.89 -9.43 13.39
N GLN A 21 -8.72 -9.85 12.92
CA GLN A 21 -7.59 -10.26 13.74
C GLN A 21 -6.96 -9.05 14.43
N ILE A 22 -6.84 -7.92 13.72
CA ILE A 22 -6.33 -6.66 14.26
C ILE A 22 -7.27 -6.09 15.34
N GLY A 23 -8.59 -6.20 15.14
CA GLY A 23 -9.60 -5.74 16.09
C GLY A 23 -9.67 -6.56 17.40
N ALA A 24 -9.06 -7.75 17.43
CA ALA A 24 -8.93 -8.54 18.65
C ALA A 24 -7.73 -8.13 19.53
N LEU A 25 -6.85 -7.25 19.01
CA LEU A 25 -5.66 -6.79 19.72
C LEU A 25 -5.96 -5.58 20.61
N PRO A 26 -5.13 -5.31 21.64
CA PRO A 26 -5.23 -4.09 22.43
C PRO A 26 -5.12 -2.82 21.57
N ILE A 27 -5.85 -1.78 21.96
CA ILE A 27 -5.97 -0.53 21.18
C ILE A 27 -4.62 0.12 20.81
N LEU A 28 -3.60 0.02 21.67
CA LEU A 28 -2.25 0.54 21.38
C LEU A 28 -1.56 -0.23 20.24
N VAL A 29 -1.70 -1.55 20.23
CA VAL A 29 -1.12 -2.41 19.18
C VAL A 29 -1.86 -2.19 17.87
N GLN A 30 -3.19 -2.10 17.94
CA GLN A 30 -4.03 -1.75 16.80
C GLN A 30 -3.63 -0.40 16.19
N ALA A 31 -3.46 0.64 17.01
CA ALA A 31 -3.03 1.96 16.56
C ALA A 31 -1.67 1.90 15.87
N LEU A 32 -0.68 1.23 16.46
CA LEU A 32 0.65 1.09 15.87
C LEU A 32 0.59 0.34 14.52
N LEU A 33 -0.21 -0.72 14.43
CA LEU A 33 -0.40 -1.48 13.18
C LEU A 33 -0.99 -0.62 12.08
N TYR A 34 -2.07 0.13 12.37
CA TYR A 34 -2.70 0.99 11.36
C TYR A 34 -1.81 2.16 10.94
N VAL A 35 -1.04 2.76 11.86
CA VAL A 35 -0.03 3.78 11.52
C VAL A 35 1.02 3.18 10.60
N THR A 36 1.52 1.98 10.91
CA THR A 36 2.54 1.31 10.10
C THR A 36 2.00 0.97 8.71
N LEU A 37 0.79 0.41 8.61
CA LEU A 37 0.11 0.18 7.32
C LEU A 37 -0.08 1.50 6.54
N GLY A 38 -0.45 2.57 7.22
CA GLY A 38 -0.58 3.93 6.67
C GLY A 38 0.74 4.56 6.20
N ILE A 39 1.89 4.04 6.62
CA ILE A 39 3.20 4.44 6.10
C ILE A 39 3.64 3.51 4.96
N VAL A 40 3.46 2.20 5.14
CA VAL A 40 3.92 1.18 4.18
C VAL A 40 3.25 1.33 2.82
N TRP A 41 1.97 1.73 2.76
CA TRP A 41 1.25 1.90 1.48
C TRP A 41 1.86 2.99 0.56
N ILE A 42 2.74 3.85 1.08
CA ILE A 42 3.45 4.87 0.28
C ILE A 42 4.53 4.21 -0.60
N THR A 43 5.11 3.11 -0.15
CA THR A 43 6.19 2.41 -0.86
C THR A 43 5.83 2.00 -2.31
N PRO A 44 4.64 1.43 -2.61
CA PRO A 44 4.25 1.10 -3.97
C PRO A 44 3.86 2.31 -4.84
N LEU A 45 3.55 3.48 -4.28
CA LEU A 45 3.20 4.67 -5.07
C LEU A 45 4.39 5.16 -5.91
N LYS A 46 5.61 5.12 -5.34
CA LYS A 46 6.82 5.66 -5.98
C LYS A 46 7.24 4.92 -7.28
N PRO A 47 7.22 3.58 -7.37
CA PRO A 47 7.42 2.89 -8.65
C PRO A 47 6.22 3.01 -9.59
N LEU A 48 4.99 3.07 -9.07
CA LEU A 48 3.78 3.18 -9.86
C LEU A 48 3.70 4.52 -10.61
N LEU A 49 4.01 5.62 -9.92
CA LEU A 49 4.06 6.96 -10.51
C LEU A 49 5.14 7.03 -11.60
N ARG A 50 6.34 6.49 -11.34
CA ARG A 50 7.39 6.39 -12.35
C ARG A 50 6.94 5.63 -13.60
N TRP A 51 6.22 4.53 -13.42
CA TRP A 51 5.68 3.78 -14.54
C TRP A 51 4.63 4.58 -15.32
N MET A 52 3.74 5.29 -14.62
CA MET A 52 2.74 6.14 -15.25
C MET A 52 3.36 7.30 -16.07
N GLU A 53 4.48 7.85 -15.63
CA GLU A 53 5.17 8.96 -16.30
C GLU A 53 6.09 8.51 -17.45
N THR A 54 6.75 7.35 -17.32
CA THR A 54 7.82 6.93 -18.26
C THR A 54 7.51 5.67 -19.07
N GLY A 55 6.42 4.96 -18.76
CA GLY A 55 6.07 3.66 -19.33
C GLY A 55 7.05 2.53 -19.01
N ARG A 56 8.09 2.80 -18.21
CA ARG A 56 9.20 1.89 -17.91
C ARG A 56 9.29 1.65 -16.41
N TRP A 57 9.45 0.39 -16.03
CA TRP A 57 9.62 -0.03 -14.64
C TRP A 57 11.05 0.18 -14.11
N ARG A 58 12.03 0.38 -15.00
CA ARG A 58 13.46 0.50 -14.66
C ARG A 58 13.98 1.91 -14.95
N ALA A 59 14.80 2.44 -14.05
CA ALA A 59 15.58 3.64 -14.31
C ALA A 59 16.52 3.40 -15.51
N PRO A 60 16.79 4.42 -16.36
CA PRO A 60 17.79 4.28 -17.42
C PRO A 60 19.12 3.92 -16.77
N GLN A 61 19.63 2.74 -17.12
CA GLN A 61 20.98 2.33 -16.75
C GLN A 61 21.91 3.17 -17.62
N ARG A 62 22.46 4.25 -17.06
CA ARG A 62 23.54 5.01 -17.68
C ARG A 62 24.85 4.27 -17.44
#